data_AF-A0AAE3TMA8-F1
#
_entry.id   AF-A0AAE3TMA8-F1
#
_cell.length_a   1.000
_cell.length_b   1.000
_cell.length_c   1.000
_cell.angle_alpha   90.00
_cell.angle_beta   90.00
_cell.angle_gamma   90.00
#
_symmetry.space_group_name_H-M   'P 1'
#
loop_
_entity.id
_entity.type
_entity.pdbx_description
1 polymer ?
#
loop_
_entity_poly.entity_id
_entity_poly.type
_entity_poly.pdbx_seq_one_letter_code
_entity_poly.pdbx_strand_id
1 'polypeptide(L)'
;MTTENDPKMSRRNVLRAGATTGALLTVPASAAASQSQPYTDIQGDSGPGEVTLTFINNTDFKYVFDHRADNESPTGTFSFSDDTISEGPCKGRKWGPYYNLTSVSPNSTKQVTVEATDKVEAQAVLGPEQNYYTCWKTFYPEQPETRSDCKKGGWEDYHFKNQGQCIRYVNTGKDSR
;
A
#
# COMPACT_ATOMS: atom_id res chain seq x y z
N MET A 1 35.91 -1.48 -46.06
CA MET A 1 35.25 -0.49 -46.94
C MET A 1 34.00 -1.18 -47.44
N THR A 2 32.79 -0.86 -47.01
CA THR A 2 32.13 0.45 -47.02
C THR A 2 31.14 0.58 -45.87
N THR A 3 31.24 1.69 -45.15
CA THR A 3 30.29 2.19 -44.14
C THR A 3 29.13 2.86 -44.86
N GLU A 4 27.90 2.39 -44.65
CA GLU A 4 26.69 3.11 -45.07
C GLU A 4 26.27 4.11 -43.99
N ASN A 5 26.12 5.35 -44.44
CA ASN A 5 25.72 6.52 -43.68
C ASN A 5 24.19 6.59 -43.64
N ASP A 6 23.60 6.63 -42.45
CA ASP A 6 22.19 6.99 -42.28
C ASP A 6 22.02 8.52 -42.15
N PRO A 7 21.07 9.15 -42.87
CA PRO A 7 20.97 10.59 -42.98
C PRO A 7 20.25 11.25 -41.80
N LYS A 8 20.84 12.37 -41.36
CA LYS A 8 20.26 13.37 -40.46
C LYS A 8 18.88 13.85 -40.95
N MET A 9 17.82 13.59 -40.19
CA MET A 9 16.58 14.36 -40.31
C MET A 9 16.66 15.62 -39.46
N SER A 10 16.66 16.75 -40.18
CA SER A 10 16.68 18.11 -39.70
C SER A 10 15.25 18.69 -39.68
N ARG A 11 14.91 19.32 -38.54
CA ARG A 11 14.02 20.47 -38.37
C ARG A 11 12.57 20.36 -38.87
N ARG A 12 11.64 20.31 -37.91
CA ARG A 12 10.37 21.03 -38.00
C ARG A 12 10.23 21.97 -36.80
N ASN A 13 10.33 23.26 -37.10
CA ASN A 13 9.81 24.33 -36.27
C ASN A 13 8.28 24.25 -36.29
N VAL A 14 7.66 24.17 -35.12
CA VAL A 14 6.28 24.60 -34.92
C VAL A 14 6.28 25.51 -33.69
N LEU A 15 6.26 26.82 -33.93
CA LEU A 15 5.82 27.78 -32.92
C LEU A 15 4.32 27.61 -32.71
N ARG A 16 3.89 27.43 -31.45
CA ARG A 16 2.61 27.95 -30.97
C ARG A 16 2.73 28.32 -29.49
N ALA A 17 2.46 29.59 -29.24
CA ALA A 17 2.25 30.18 -27.92
C ALA A 17 0.92 29.71 -27.33
N GLY A 18 0.82 29.67 -26.00
CA GLY A 18 -0.46 29.53 -25.31
C GLY A 18 -0.33 29.08 -23.85
N ALA A 19 -0.34 30.07 -22.95
CA ALA A 19 -0.75 30.02 -21.54
C ALA A 19 -0.88 28.66 -20.84
N THR A 20 0.04 28.37 -19.92
CA THR A 20 -0.14 27.38 -18.85
C THR A 20 -1.05 27.97 -17.78
N THR A 21 -2.36 27.84 -17.99
CA THR A 21 -3.35 27.96 -16.93
C THR A 21 -3.11 26.80 -15.96
N GLY A 22 -2.73 27.09 -14.72
CA GLY A 22 -2.66 26.10 -13.66
C GLY A 22 -4.04 25.53 -13.39
N ALA A 23 -4.32 24.37 -13.97
CA ALA A 23 -5.45 23.56 -13.57
C ALA A 23 -5.13 23.00 -12.18
N LEU A 24 -5.80 23.53 -11.15
CA LEU A 24 -6.00 22.74 -9.94
C LEU A 24 -6.72 21.46 -10.36
N LEU A 25 -5.98 20.35 -10.38
CA LEU A 25 -6.57 19.03 -10.39
C LEU A 25 -7.25 18.86 -9.03
N THR A 26 -8.52 19.24 -8.96
CA THR A 26 -9.42 18.70 -7.95
C THR A 26 -9.43 17.20 -8.14
N VAL A 27 -8.71 16.50 -7.28
CA VAL A 27 -8.85 15.04 -7.13
C VAL A 27 -10.33 14.81 -6.83
N PRO A 28 -11.08 14.09 -7.68
CA PRO A 28 -12.44 13.72 -7.34
C PRO A 28 -12.35 12.88 -6.07
N ALA A 29 -13.13 13.26 -5.05
CA ALA A 29 -13.38 12.42 -3.89
C ALA A 29 -13.90 11.08 -4.42
N SER A 30 -13.01 10.10 -4.49
CA SER A 30 -13.30 8.80 -5.07
C SER A 30 -14.28 8.07 -4.17
N ALA A 31 -15.41 7.71 -4.78
CA ALA A 31 -16.30 6.59 -4.49
C ALA A 31 -16.67 6.33 -3.02
N ALA A 32 -17.95 6.56 -2.72
CA ALA A 32 -18.63 5.96 -1.58
C ALA A 32 -18.39 4.44 -1.58
N ALA A 33 -17.57 3.98 -0.63
CA ALA A 33 -17.32 2.58 -0.39
C ALA A 33 -18.65 1.88 -0.07
N SER A 34 -18.90 0.78 -0.76
CA SER A 34 -19.96 -0.18 -0.42
C SER A 34 -19.60 -0.80 0.93
N GLN A 35 -20.18 -0.27 2.00
CA GLN A 35 -19.85 -0.58 3.38
C GLN A 35 -20.49 -1.90 3.83
N SER A 36 -19.73 -3.00 3.82
CA SER A 36 -20.08 -4.19 4.62
C SER A 36 -19.63 -4.08 6.10
N GLN A 37 -19.00 -2.95 6.47
CA GLN A 37 -18.73 -2.49 7.84
C GLN A 37 -18.80 -0.94 7.82
N PRO A 38 -19.87 -0.28 8.31
CA PRO A 38 -20.12 1.12 7.97
C PRO A 38 -19.30 2.17 8.73
N TYR A 39 -18.48 1.72 9.69
CA TYR A 39 -17.93 2.60 10.72
C TYR A 39 -16.41 2.68 10.72
N THR A 40 -15.71 1.60 10.39
CA THR A 40 -14.27 1.60 10.20
C THR A 40 -13.91 0.87 8.91
N ASP A 41 -12.90 1.37 8.20
CA ASP A 41 -12.41 0.73 6.98
C ASP A 41 -10.89 0.88 6.88
N ILE A 42 -10.30 -0.01 6.08
CA ILE A 42 -8.90 0.00 5.73
C ILE A 42 -8.84 -0.17 4.22
N GLN A 43 -8.27 0.83 3.57
CA GLN A 43 -7.97 0.83 2.15
C GLN A 43 -6.45 0.78 1.98
N GLY A 44 -5.99 0.27 0.85
CA GLY A 44 -4.56 0.19 0.54
C GLY A 44 -4.34 0.58 -0.91
N ASP A 45 -3.48 1.57 -1.12
CA ASP A 45 -3.01 1.98 -2.43
C ASP A 45 -1.59 1.41 -2.61
N SER A 46 -1.42 0.55 -3.59
CA SER A 46 -0.14 -0.11 -3.87
C SER A 46 0.82 0.83 -4.61
N GLY A 47 2.08 0.84 -4.20
CA GLY A 47 3.18 1.47 -4.92
C GLY A 47 4.34 0.48 -5.11
N PRO A 48 5.39 0.85 -5.86
CA PRO A 48 6.59 0.04 -6.00
C PRO A 48 7.22 -0.24 -4.63
N GLY A 49 7.19 -1.50 -4.18
CA GLY A 49 7.79 -1.88 -2.90
C GLY A 49 7.10 -1.37 -1.64
N GLU A 50 5.92 -0.74 -1.76
CA GLU A 50 5.21 -0.17 -0.62
C GLU A 50 3.68 -0.25 -0.76
N VAL A 51 2.97 -0.10 0.35
CA VAL A 51 1.52 0.08 0.39
C VAL A 51 1.20 1.28 1.26
N THR A 52 0.42 2.23 0.73
CA THR A 52 -0.17 3.30 1.53
C THR A 52 -1.51 2.85 2.08
N LEU A 53 -1.54 2.57 3.38
CA LEU A 53 -2.77 2.24 4.11
C LEU A 53 -3.53 3.50 4.47
N THR A 54 -4.83 3.53 4.19
CA THR A 54 -5.76 4.57 4.63
C THR A 54 -6.71 3.97 5.67
N PHE A 55 -6.52 4.36 6.93
CA PHE A 55 -7.37 3.98 8.06
C PHE A 55 -8.50 4.99 8.23
N ILE A 56 -9.74 4.54 8.07
CA ILE A 56 -10.93 5.39 8.11
C ILE A 56 -11.70 5.08 9.39
N ASN A 57 -11.99 6.11 10.18
CA ASN A 57 -12.81 6.00 11.38
C ASN A 57 -13.98 7.00 11.31
N ASN A 58 -15.16 6.49 10.95
CA ASN A 58 -16.40 7.25 10.87
C ASN A 58 -17.24 7.15 12.15
N THR A 59 -16.65 6.71 13.27
CA THR A 59 -17.33 6.67 14.57
C THR A 59 -17.07 7.94 15.38
N ASP A 60 -17.90 8.15 16.41
CA ASP A 60 -17.68 9.16 17.44
C ASP A 60 -16.63 8.76 18.49
N PHE A 61 -15.98 7.61 18.29
CA PHE A 61 -15.01 7.06 19.23
C PHE A 61 -13.64 6.92 18.58
N LYS A 62 -12.61 6.85 19.42
CA LYS A 62 -11.25 6.59 18.95
C LYS A 62 -11.09 5.11 18.62
N TYR A 63 -10.48 4.82 17.48
CA TYR A 63 -10.06 3.46 17.11
C TYR A 63 -8.54 3.35 17.01
N VAL A 64 -8.03 2.15 17.21
CA VAL A 64 -6.63 1.80 16.95
C VAL A 64 -6.59 0.68 15.94
N PHE A 65 -5.82 0.91 14.87
CA PHE A 65 -5.52 -0.05 13.84
C PHE A 65 -4.13 -0.62 14.08
N ASP A 66 -3.93 -1.87 13.73
CA ASP A 66 -2.63 -2.53 13.73
C ASP A 66 -2.25 -2.89 12.30
N HIS A 67 -0.98 -2.81 11.98
CA HIS A 67 -0.46 -3.21 10.67
C HIS A 67 0.92 -3.83 10.79
N ARG A 68 1.26 -4.69 9.82
CA ARG A 68 2.56 -5.35 9.72
C ARG A 68 2.93 -5.58 8.26
N ALA A 69 4.23 -5.61 7.98
CA ALA A 69 4.77 -5.97 6.67
C ALA A 69 5.41 -7.37 6.71
N ASP A 70 5.23 -8.13 5.63
CA ASP A 70 5.91 -9.39 5.36
C ASP A 70 5.89 -10.37 6.56
N ASN A 71 7.07 -10.63 7.14
CA ASN A 71 7.28 -11.49 8.30
C ASN A 71 7.79 -10.70 9.51
N GLU A 72 7.35 -9.45 9.65
CA GLU A 72 7.69 -8.60 10.80
C GLU A 72 7.42 -9.34 12.12
N SER A 73 8.30 -9.16 13.09
CA SER A 73 8.13 -9.73 14.43
C SER A 73 7.20 -8.86 15.27
N PRO A 74 6.36 -9.44 16.13
CA PRO A 74 5.46 -8.63 16.93
C PRO A 74 6.21 -7.72 17.91
N THR A 75 5.69 -6.51 18.11
CA THR A 75 6.23 -5.52 19.05
C THR A 75 5.86 -5.87 20.49
N GLY A 76 4.72 -6.50 20.70
CA GLY A 76 4.27 -6.91 22.04
C GLY A 76 2.93 -7.63 22.05
N THR A 77 2.38 -7.80 23.25
CA THR A 77 1.07 -8.42 23.49
C THR A 77 0.20 -7.51 24.34
N PHE A 78 -1.10 -7.53 24.10
CA PHE A 78 -2.10 -6.99 25.01
C PHE A 78 -2.35 -7.95 26.17
N SER A 79 -2.90 -7.45 27.28
CA SER A 79 -3.32 -8.31 28.40
C SER A 79 -4.42 -9.31 28.02
N PHE A 80 -5.15 -9.04 26.92
CA PHE A 80 -6.21 -9.87 26.36
C PHE A 80 -5.77 -10.60 25.08
N SER A 81 -4.47 -10.65 24.73
CA SER A 81 -3.99 -11.27 23.49
C SER A 81 -4.38 -12.74 23.33
N ASP A 82 -4.56 -13.46 24.44
CA ASP A 82 -4.99 -14.86 24.45
C ASP A 82 -6.51 -15.06 24.49
N ASP A 83 -7.26 -13.99 24.72
CA ASP A 83 -8.72 -14.04 24.74
C ASP A 83 -9.26 -14.25 23.33
N THR A 84 -10.42 -14.91 23.26
CA THR A 84 -11.11 -15.17 22.00
C THR A 84 -12.14 -14.10 21.73
N ILE A 85 -12.14 -13.56 20.51
CA ILE A 85 -13.11 -12.58 20.04
C ILE A 85 -14.50 -13.23 20.04
N SER A 86 -15.45 -12.64 20.77
CA SER A 86 -16.77 -13.24 21.00
C SER A 86 -17.80 -12.95 19.91
N GLU A 87 -17.59 -11.90 19.11
CA GLU A 87 -18.56 -11.41 18.11
C GLU A 87 -17.88 -10.76 16.88
N GLY A 88 -18.69 -10.32 15.91
CA GLY A 88 -18.22 -9.67 14.70
C GLY A 88 -17.56 -10.62 13.68
N PRO A 89 -16.97 -10.06 12.60
CA PRO A 89 -16.35 -10.82 11.52
C PRO A 89 -15.19 -11.73 11.97
N CYS A 90 -14.57 -11.43 13.11
CA CYS A 90 -13.40 -12.15 13.64
C CYS A 90 -13.72 -13.09 14.80
N LYS A 91 -15.01 -13.38 15.04
CA LYS A 91 -15.46 -14.28 16.10
C LYS A 91 -14.71 -15.62 16.07
N GLY A 92 -14.26 -16.07 17.24
CA GLY A 92 -13.58 -17.35 17.42
C GLY A 92 -12.06 -17.30 17.22
N ARG A 93 -11.50 -16.17 16.78
CA ARG A 93 -10.06 -15.96 16.71
C ARG A 93 -9.52 -15.40 18.03
N LYS A 94 -8.28 -15.75 18.37
CA LYS A 94 -7.53 -15.00 19.38
C LYS A 94 -7.17 -13.61 18.86
N TRP A 95 -7.06 -12.66 19.76
CA TRP A 95 -6.55 -11.32 19.47
C TRP A 95 -5.13 -11.34 18.91
N GLY A 96 -4.26 -12.15 19.52
CA GLY A 96 -2.86 -12.27 19.13
C GLY A 96 -2.01 -11.07 19.58
N PRO A 97 -0.72 -11.06 19.22
CA PRO A 97 0.16 -9.95 19.51
C PRO A 97 -0.12 -8.74 18.58
N TYR A 98 0.50 -7.60 18.86
CA TYR A 98 0.43 -6.41 18.01
C TYR A 98 1.79 -6.04 17.39
N TYR A 99 1.74 -5.24 16.32
CA TYR A 99 2.90 -4.87 15.52
C TYR A 99 3.09 -3.35 15.51
N ASN A 100 2.32 -2.63 14.68
CA ASN A 100 2.41 -1.18 14.50
C ASN A 100 1.04 -0.53 14.71
N LEU A 101 0.87 0.08 15.88
CA LEU A 101 -0.40 0.66 16.29
C LEU A 101 -0.59 2.08 15.75
N THR A 102 -1.68 2.28 15.01
CA THR A 102 -2.12 3.57 14.49
C THR A 102 -3.43 3.99 15.12
N SER A 103 -3.37 4.99 15.99
CA SER A 103 -4.55 5.65 16.55
C SER A 103 -5.19 6.60 15.54
N VAL A 104 -6.51 6.50 15.38
CA VAL A 104 -7.31 7.38 14.52
C VAL A 104 -8.45 8.00 15.33
N SER A 105 -8.55 9.33 15.29
CA SER A 105 -9.56 10.09 16.03
C SER A 105 -10.97 9.83 15.49
N PRO A 106 -12.02 10.16 16.26
CA PRO A 106 -13.40 10.15 15.77
C PRO A 106 -13.56 10.91 14.45
N ASN A 107 -14.42 10.42 13.56
CA ASN A 107 -14.78 11.05 12.29
C ASN A 107 -13.57 11.56 11.48
N SER A 108 -12.51 10.75 11.41
CA SER A 108 -11.25 11.13 10.76
C SER A 108 -10.59 9.96 10.03
N THR A 109 -9.62 10.30 9.19
CA THR A 109 -8.82 9.36 8.42
C THR A 109 -7.34 9.59 8.71
N LYS A 110 -6.55 8.51 8.69
CA LYS A 110 -5.10 8.58 8.79
C LYS A 110 -4.43 7.67 7.78
N GLN A 111 -3.40 8.18 7.12
CA GLN A 111 -2.59 7.42 6.18
C GLN A 111 -1.26 7.00 6.80
N VAL A 112 -0.79 5.80 6.44
CA VAL A 112 0.53 5.28 6.77
C VAL A 112 1.07 4.54 5.55
N THR A 113 2.25 4.93 5.09
CA THR A 113 2.98 4.22 4.03
C THR A 113 3.88 3.16 4.66
N VAL A 114 3.76 1.93 4.17
CA VAL A 114 4.42 0.75 4.70
C VAL A 114 5.22 0.10 3.59
N GLU A 115 6.54 0.12 3.73
CA GLU A 115 7.47 -0.61 2.85
C GLU A 115 7.27 -2.12 3.04
N ALA A 116 7.14 -2.87 1.94
CA ALA A 116 6.95 -4.31 1.96
C ALA A 116 7.46 -4.97 0.68
N THR A 117 7.93 -6.21 0.80
CA THR A 117 8.41 -6.99 -0.35
C THR A 117 7.33 -7.92 -0.89
N ASP A 118 6.54 -8.53 0.00
CA ASP A 118 5.50 -9.51 -0.31
C ASP A 118 4.12 -8.94 0.00
N LYS A 119 3.87 -8.51 1.23
CA LYS A 119 2.53 -8.08 1.65
C LYS A 119 2.53 -7.14 2.84
N VAL A 120 1.46 -6.37 2.93
CA VAL A 120 1.08 -5.60 4.12
C VAL A 120 -0.24 -6.13 4.65
N GLU A 121 -0.32 -6.39 5.95
CA GLU A 121 -1.54 -6.82 6.60
C GLU A 121 -1.98 -5.78 7.62
N ALA A 122 -3.27 -5.48 7.69
CA ALA A 122 -3.81 -4.52 8.65
C ALA A 122 -5.17 -4.92 9.20
N GLN A 123 -5.48 -4.51 10.42
CA GLN A 123 -6.73 -4.80 11.11
C GLN A 123 -7.10 -3.70 12.12
N ALA A 124 -8.38 -3.57 12.49
CA ALA A 124 -8.78 -2.76 13.64
C ALA A 124 -8.68 -3.61 14.92
N VAL A 125 -7.91 -3.16 15.91
CA VAL A 125 -7.61 -3.95 17.12
C VAL A 125 -8.21 -3.41 18.40
N LEU A 126 -8.48 -2.10 18.47
CA LEU A 126 -9.07 -1.48 19.65
C LEU A 126 -10.13 -0.47 19.25
N GLY A 127 -11.18 -0.44 20.04
CA GLY A 127 -12.34 0.42 19.89
C GLY A 127 -13.44 -0.03 20.87
N PRO A 128 -14.46 0.79 21.12
CA PRO A 128 -15.50 0.48 22.09
C PRO A 128 -16.42 -0.69 21.68
N GLU A 129 -16.50 -1.02 20.40
CA GLU A 129 -17.49 -1.96 19.85
C GLU A 129 -16.77 -3.09 19.11
N GLN A 130 -16.93 -4.35 19.56
CA GLN A 130 -16.16 -5.46 18.99
C GLN A 130 -16.65 -5.87 17.60
N ASN A 131 -17.94 -5.71 17.35
CA ASN A 131 -18.55 -5.96 16.05
C ASN A 131 -18.04 -5.06 14.91
N TYR A 132 -17.26 -4.00 15.21
CA TYR A 132 -16.64 -3.11 14.23
C TYR A 132 -15.15 -3.42 13.99
N TYR A 133 -14.62 -4.48 14.60
CA TYR A 133 -13.27 -4.92 14.29
C TYR A 133 -13.22 -5.59 12.92
N THR A 134 -12.27 -5.13 12.12
CA THR A 134 -11.90 -5.76 10.86
C THR A 134 -10.87 -6.84 11.16
N CYS A 135 -10.98 -8.01 10.54
CA CYS A 135 -9.91 -9.00 10.60
C CYS A 135 -8.75 -8.54 9.72
N TRP A 136 -7.57 -9.12 9.91
CA TRP A 136 -6.43 -8.97 8.99
C TRP A 136 -6.88 -8.96 7.52
N LYS A 137 -6.79 -7.78 6.91
CA LYS A 137 -6.88 -7.56 5.46
C LYS A 137 -5.45 -7.55 4.91
N THR A 138 -5.25 -8.19 3.77
CA THR A 138 -3.95 -8.27 3.10
C THR A 138 -3.95 -7.36 1.87
N PHE A 139 -2.88 -6.61 1.71
CA PHE A 139 -2.57 -5.73 0.60
C PHE A 139 -1.22 -6.13 0.03
N TYR A 140 -1.02 -5.97 -1.27
CA TYR A 140 0.22 -6.35 -1.95
C TYR A 140 0.86 -5.10 -2.57
N PRO A 141 2.16 -4.85 -2.34
CA PRO A 141 2.87 -3.79 -3.05
C PRO A 141 2.96 -4.12 -4.54
N GLU A 142 3.08 -3.10 -5.38
CA GLU A 142 3.30 -3.31 -6.81
C GLU A 142 4.65 -4.02 -7.01
N GLN A 143 4.66 -4.97 -7.94
CA GLN A 143 5.85 -5.73 -8.32
C GLN A 143 6.28 -5.32 -9.73
N PRO A 144 7.57 -5.38 -10.06
CA PRO A 144 8.01 -5.03 -11.40
C PRO A 144 7.48 -6.05 -12.40
N GLU A 145 6.82 -5.59 -13.46
CA GLU A 145 6.22 -6.45 -14.48
C GLU A 145 7.11 -6.59 -15.71
N THR A 146 7.97 -5.60 -15.95
CA THR A 146 8.81 -5.51 -17.15
C THR A 146 10.27 -5.28 -16.80
N ARG A 147 11.15 -5.68 -17.73
CA ARG A 147 12.58 -5.39 -17.61
C ARG A 147 12.89 -3.89 -17.61
N SER A 148 11.95 -3.06 -18.05
CA SER A 148 12.13 -1.60 -18.04
C SER A 148 12.03 -1.06 -16.62
N ASP A 149 11.10 -1.60 -15.82
CA ASP A 149 10.86 -1.18 -14.43
C ASP A 149 12.11 -1.40 -13.57
N CYS A 150 12.89 -2.44 -13.89
CA CYS A 150 14.16 -2.73 -13.22
C CYS A 150 15.34 -1.85 -13.65
N LYS A 151 15.25 -1.08 -14.74
CA LYS A 151 16.40 -0.34 -15.29
C LYS A 151 16.50 1.05 -14.68
N LYS A 152 17.68 1.68 -14.84
CA LYS A 152 17.93 3.08 -14.45
C LYS A 152 17.64 3.38 -12.97
N GLY A 153 17.87 2.40 -12.09
CA GLY A 153 17.64 2.55 -10.64
C GLY A 153 16.28 2.05 -10.16
N GLY A 154 15.29 1.82 -11.03
CA GLY A 154 13.95 1.40 -10.59
C GLY A 154 13.90 0.06 -9.85
N TRP A 155 14.95 -0.77 -9.94
CA TRP A 155 15.08 -1.97 -9.11
C TRP A 155 15.19 -1.67 -7.61
N GLU A 156 15.66 -0.48 -7.22
CA GLU A 156 15.75 -0.03 -5.83
C GLU A 156 14.36 0.22 -5.26
N ASP A 157 13.44 0.79 -6.05
CA ASP A 157 12.05 1.07 -5.65
C ASP A 157 11.29 -0.23 -5.30
N TYR A 158 11.64 -1.36 -5.90
CA TYR A 158 11.04 -2.67 -5.59
C TYR A 158 11.85 -3.50 -4.58
N HIS A 159 12.80 -2.87 -3.88
CA HIS A 159 13.66 -3.48 -2.86
C HIS A 159 14.53 -4.66 -3.33
N PHE A 160 14.90 -4.69 -4.62
CA PHE A 160 15.93 -5.64 -5.09
C PHE A 160 17.32 -5.16 -4.69
N LYS A 161 18.31 -6.07 -4.56
CA LYS A 161 19.70 -5.66 -4.24
C LYS A 161 20.47 -5.16 -5.46
N ASN A 162 20.02 -5.49 -6.66
CA ASN A 162 20.57 -5.00 -7.92
C ASN A 162 19.62 -5.24 -9.10
N GLN A 163 19.86 -4.52 -10.21
CA GLN A 163 19.13 -4.66 -11.47
C GLN A 163 19.04 -6.09 -11.99
N GLY A 164 20.11 -6.90 -11.81
CA GLY A 164 20.14 -8.28 -12.29
C GLY A 164 19.12 -9.18 -11.59
N GLN A 165 18.96 -9.02 -10.28
CA GLN A 165 17.95 -9.74 -9.51
C GLN A 165 16.53 -9.35 -9.91
N CYS A 166 16.25 -8.05 -10.06
CA CYS A 166 14.95 -7.56 -10.51
C CYS A 166 14.61 -8.12 -11.91
N ILE A 167 15.54 -8.04 -12.87
CA ILE A 167 15.32 -8.59 -14.22
C ILE A 167 15.10 -10.11 -14.18
N ARG A 168 15.82 -10.83 -13.31
CA ARG A 168 15.61 -12.26 -13.12
C ARG A 168 14.21 -12.54 -12.57
N TYR A 169 13.75 -11.78 -11.57
CA TYR A 169 12.39 -11.88 -11.05
C TYR A 169 11.36 -11.70 -12.16
N VAL A 170 11.43 -10.60 -12.91
CA VAL A 170 10.53 -10.33 -14.05
C VAL A 170 10.52 -11.49 -15.07
N ASN A 171 11.69 -12.06 -15.39
CA ASN A 171 11.78 -13.13 -16.38
C ASN A 171 11.28 -14.50 -15.88
N THR A 172 11.29 -14.73 -14.57
CA THR A 172 11.12 -16.09 -14.01
C THR A 172 10.03 -16.22 -12.95
N GLY A 173 9.49 -15.10 -12.44
CA GLY A 173 8.59 -15.03 -11.30
C GLY A 173 9.23 -15.48 -9.97
N LYS A 174 10.54 -15.77 -9.95
CA LYS A 174 11.24 -16.26 -8.75
C LYS A 174 11.82 -15.10 -7.98
N ASP A 175 11.27 -14.85 -6.80
CA ASP A 175 11.81 -13.87 -5.88
C ASP A 175 13.17 -14.32 -5.33
N SER A 176 14.13 -13.40 -5.34
CA SER A 176 15.50 -13.60 -4.88
C SER A 176 16.05 -12.39 -4.12
N ARG A 177 15.15 -11.52 -3.65
CA ARG A 177 15.47 -10.39 -2.79
C ARG A 177 16.17 -10.87 -1.52
#